data_AF-A0A959XRL5-F1
#
_entry.id   AF-A0A959XRL5-F1
#
_cell.length_a   1.000
_cell.length_b   1.000
_cell.length_c   1.000
_cell.angle_alpha   90.00
_cell.angle_beta   90.00
_cell.angle_gamma   90.00
#
_symmetry.space_group_name_H-M   'P 1'
#
loop_
_entity.id
_entity.type
_entity.pdbx_description
1 polymer ?
#
loop_
_entity_poly.entity_id
_entity_poly.type
_entity_poly.pdbx_seq_one_letter_code
_entity_poly.pdbx_strand_id
1 'polypeptide(L)'
;MRITRLLLTSYSTSTMQQLIEAFPQQLKEALEIGRSTKLNAPGGPYANVVVTGLGGSGIGGRIAAQLVAAEATCPIEVYSNYYLPAYVGKNSLVIACSYSGNTEETIAAMEQALAKGARVCVITSGGKMLEMAREKG
;
A
#
# COMPACT_ATOMS: atom_id res chain seq x y z
N MET A 1 -31.03 19.57 -3.90
CA MET A 1 -29.96 20.53 -4.24
C MET A 1 -29.67 20.42 -5.74
N ARG A 2 -30.25 21.30 -6.56
CA ARG A 2 -30.37 21.16 -8.04
C ARG A 2 -29.66 22.30 -8.80
N ILE A 3 -28.59 22.86 -8.25
CA ILE A 3 -27.88 24.01 -8.83
C ILE A 3 -26.39 23.69 -8.91
N THR A 4 -25.96 22.84 -9.84
CA THR A 4 -24.54 22.78 -10.31
C THR A 4 -24.28 21.92 -11.56
N ARG A 5 -25.28 21.59 -12.40
CA ARG A 5 -25.03 20.68 -13.56
C ARG A 5 -24.71 21.37 -14.89
N LEU A 6 -24.76 22.71 -14.96
CA LEU A 6 -24.78 23.42 -16.26
C LEU A 6 -23.46 24.09 -16.68
N LEU A 7 -22.39 24.06 -15.88
CA LEU A 7 -21.15 24.82 -16.17
C LEU A 7 -19.84 24.00 -16.16
N LEU A 8 -19.90 22.68 -15.96
CA LEU A 8 -18.70 21.82 -15.88
C LEU A 8 -18.33 21.11 -17.19
N THR A 9 -19.06 21.35 -18.29
CA THR A 9 -18.91 20.63 -19.56
C THR A 9 -17.64 20.95 -20.36
N SER A 10 -16.78 21.87 -19.89
CA SER A 10 -15.55 22.27 -20.60
C SER A 10 -14.24 21.91 -19.91
N TYR A 11 -14.27 21.25 -18.74
CA TYR A 11 -13.08 20.67 -18.10
C TYR A 11 -13.30 19.17 -17.93
N SER A 12 -12.28 18.36 -18.19
CA SER A 12 -12.30 16.90 -18.00
C SER A 12 -12.39 16.55 -16.50
N THR A 13 -13.57 16.74 -15.90
CA THR A 13 -13.88 16.48 -14.49
C THR A 13 -14.64 15.16 -14.29
N SER A 14 -14.96 14.45 -15.38
CA SER A 14 -15.79 13.24 -15.34
C SER A 14 -15.13 12.10 -14.56
N THR A 15 -13.82 11.89 -14.72
CA THR A 15 -13.13 10.72 -14.12
C THR A 15 -12.95 10.83 -12.60
N MET A 16 -12.50 11.97 -12.07
CA MET A 16 -12.33 12.14 -10.62
C MET A 16 -13.66 12.20 -9.88
N GLN A 17 -14.67 12.84 -10.47
CA GLN A 17 -16.01 12.85 -9.91
C GLN A 17 -16.57 11.42 -9.80
N GLN A 18 -16.41 10.60 -10.84
CA GLN A 18 -16.82 9.19 -10.82
C GLN A 18 -16.10 8.39 -9.74
N LEU A 19 -14.80 8.61 -9.53
CA LEU A 19 -14.04 7.93 -8.47
C LEU A 19 -14.54 8.30 -7.08
N ILE A 20 -14.87 9.58 -6.85
CA ILE A 20 -15.44 10.05 -5.58
C ILE A 20 -16.83 9.46 -5.37
N GLU A 21 -17.68 9.47 -6.40
CA GLU A 21 -19.03 8.87 -6.35
C GLU A 21 -18.98 7.36 -6.11
N ALA A 22 -17.97 6.67 -6.65
CA ALA A 22 -17.76 5.24 -6.49
C ALA A 22 -17.10 4.84 -5.16
N PHE A 23 -16.63 5.80 -4.34
CA PHE A 23 -15.89 5.53 -3.11
C PHE A 23 -16.59 4.55 -2.15
N PRO A 24 -17.91 4.62 -1.89
CA PRO A 24 -18.59 3.63 -1.05
C PRO A 24 -18.51 2.21 -1.61
N GLN A 25 -18.52 2.06 -2.93
CA GLN A 25 -18.39 0.76 -3.58
C GLN A 25 -16.93 0.25 -3.50
N GLN A 26 -15.95 1.13 -3.67
CA GLN A 26 -14.53 0.81 -3.49
C GLN A 26 -14.23 0.33 -2.05
N LEU A 27 -14.89 0.91 -1.04
CA LEU A 27 -14.76 0.43 0.35
C LEU A 27 -15.32 -0.98 0.54
N LYS A 28 -16.48 -1.29 -0.05
CA LYS A 28 -17.05 -2.64 0.00
C LYS A 28 -16.12 -3.65 -0.66
N GLU A 29 -15.63 -3.33 -1.84
CA GLU A 29 -14.66 -4.16 -2.57
C GLU A 29 -13.37 -4.37 -1.77
N ALA A 30 -12.82 -3.32 -1.16
CA ALA A 30 -11.63 -3.44 -0.30
C ALA A 30 -11.85 -4.37 0.90
N LEU A 31 -13.03 -4.31 1.54
CA LEU A 31 -13.40 -5.22 2.63
C LEU A 31 -13.55 -6.66 2.14
N GLU A 32 -14.13 -6.88 0.96
CA GLU A 32 -14.26 -8.21 0.35
C GLU A 32 -12.90 -8.79 -0.03
N ILE A 33 -12.00 -7.99 -0.62
CA ILE A 33 -10.61 -8.37 -0.88
C ILE A 33 -9.94 -8.76 0.44
N GLY A 34 -10.03 -7.94 1.49
CA GLY A 34 -9.42 -8.23 2.79
C GLY A 34 -9.94 -9.52 3.42
N ARG A 35 -11.25 -9.79 3.31
CA ARG A 35 -11.89 -11.02 3.85
C ARG A 35 -11.56 -12.27 3.05
N SER A 36 -11.44 -12.16 1.73
CA SER A 36 -11.20 -13.31 0.84
C SER A 36 -9.72 -13.63 0.67
N THR A 37 -8.83 -12.67 0.94
CA THR A 37 -7.39 -12.87 0.82
C THR A 37 -6.88 -13.82 1.88
N LYS A 38 -6.44 -15.00 1.45
CA LYS A 38 -5.67 -15.90 2.31
C LYS A 38 -4.25 -15.36 2.40
N LEU A 39 -4.00 -14.60 3.46
CA LEU A 39 -2.64 -14.27 3.84
C LEU A 39 -2.01 -15.56 4.34
N ASN A 40 -1.03 -16.08 3.60
CA ASN A 40 -0.08 -17.03 4.16
C ASN A 40 0.73 -16.25 5.18
N ALA A 41 0.18 -16.11 6.39
CA ALA A 41 0.69 -15.28 7.48
C ALA A 41 2.18 -15.61 7.63
N PRO A 42 3.06 -14.74 7.14
CA PRO A 42 4.44 -15.10 7.02
C PRO A 42 4.97 -15.17 8.44
N GLY A 43 5.58 -16.31 8.80
CA GLY A 43 5.98 -16.64 10.18
C GLY A 43 6.60 -15.46 10.93
N GLY A 44 6.25 -15.37 12.22
CA GLY A 44 6.71 -14.34 13.14
C GLY A 44 7.06 -14.95 14.50
N PRO A 45 7.73 -14.20 15.38
CA PRO A 45 7.63 -12.74 15.48
C PRO A 45 8.60 -11.93 14.60
N TYR A 46 8.16 -10.74 14.19
CA TYR A 46 8.99 -9.70 13.55
C TYR A 46 9.48 -8.68 14.57
N ALA A 47 10.66 -8.11 14.34
CA ALA A 47 11.21 -7.04 15.17
C ALA A 47 10.63 -5.66 14.83
N ASN A 48 10.18 -5.46 13.59
CA ASN A 48 9.56 -4.23 13.11
C ASN A 48 8.77 -4.49 11.82
N VAL A 49 7.78 -3.62 11.57
CA VAL A 49 7.04 -3.55 10.30
C VAL A 49 7.30 -2.19 9.65
N VAL A 50 7.67 -2.18 8.38
CA VAL A 50 7.85 -0.97 7.58
C VAL A 50 6.90 -0.99 6.39
N VAL A 51 5.98 -0.03 6.32
CA VAL A 51 5.15 0.20 5.14
C VAL A 51 5.85 1.21 4.25
N THR A 52 6.04 0.88 2.96
CA THR A 52 6.57 1.82 1.97
C THR A 52 5.54 2.13 0.90
N GLY A 53 5.35 3.41 0.59
CA GLY A 53 4.37 3.87 -0.39
C GLY A 53 4.26 5.39 -0.40
N LEU A 54 3.98 5.95 -1.58
CA LEU A 54 3.82 7.39 -1.79
C LEU A 54 2.36 7.78 -1.95
N GLY A 55 2.06 9.05 -1.62
CA GLY A 55 0.72 9.63 -1.75
C GLY A 55 -0.34 8.81 -1.02
N GLY A 56 -1.44 8.50 -1.70
CA GLY A 56 -2.55 7.71 -1.16
C GLY A 56 -2.13 6.37 -0.55
N SER A 57 -1.13 5.70 -1.15
CA SER A 57 -0.61 4.41 -0.64
C SER A 57 0.08 4.58 0.72
N GLY A 58 0.87 5.65 0.87
CA GLY A 58 1.51 6.01 2.14
C GLY A 58 0.49 6.47 3.19
N ILE A 59 -0.53 7.23 2.78
CA ILE A 59 -1.61 7.68 3.67
C ILE A 59 -2.41 6.47 4.20
N GLY A 60 -2.77 5.54 3.33
CA GLY A 60 -3.44 4.29 3.72
C GLY A 60 -2.61 3.47 4.72
N GLY A 61 -1.30 3.37 4.47
CA GLY A 61 -0.36 2.74 5.40
C GLY A 61 -0.32 3.40 6.78
N ARG A 62 -0.36 4.75 6.84
CA ARG A 62 -0.38 5.48 8.13
C ARG A 62 -1.68 5.25 8.89
N ILE A 63 -2.82 5.27 8.19
CA ILE A 63 -4.12 4.99 8.80
C ILE A 63 -4.11 3.57 9.37
N ALA A 64 -3.68 2.57 8.60
CA ALA A 64 -3.60 1.19 9.06
C ALA A 64 -2.70 1.03 10.29
N ALA A 65 -1.50 1.64 10.28
CA ALA A 65 -0.58 1.61 11.41
C ALA A 65 -1.18 2.19 12.70
N GLN A 66 -1.95 3.27 12.60
CA GLN A 66 -2.65 3.87 13.75
C GLN A 66 -3.82 3.00 14.23
N LEU A 67 -4.58 2.41 13.32
CA LEU A 67 -5.73 1.56 13.67
C LEU A 67 -5.33 0.34 14.49
N VAL A 68 -4.17 -0.26 14.20
CA VAL A 68 -3.69 -1.48 14.88
C VAL A 68 -2.72 -1.18 16.03
N ALA A 69 -2.44 0.09 16.34
CA ALA A 69 -1.37 0.48 17.25
C ALA A 69 -1.52 -0.10 18.66
N ALA A 70 -2.76 -0.27 19.14
CA ALA A 70 -3.03 -0.84 20.48
C ALA A 70 -2.75 -2.35 20.56
N GLU A 71 -2.76 -3.05 19.42
CA GLU A 71 -2.57 -4.51 19.33
C GLU A 71 -1.19 -4.89 18.78
N ALA A 72 -0.48 -3.92 18.19
CA ALA A 72 0.83 -4.13 17.58
C ALA A 72 1.88 -4.54 18.63
N THR A 73 2.51 -5.69 18.42
CA THR A 73 3.57 -6.22 19.31
C THR A 73 4.98 -5.74 18.93
N CYS A 74 5.11 -4.97 17.85
CA CYS A 74 6.36 -4.35 17.41
C CYS A 74 6.08 -3.01 16.71
N PRO A 75 7.10 -2.14 16.53
CA PRO A 75 6.92 -0.86 15.85
C PRO A 75 6.43 -1.03 14.41
N ILE A 76 5.48 -0.19 14.01
CA ILE A 76 5.00 -0.07 12.63
C ILE A 76 5.30 1.34 12.15
N GLU A 77 6.16 1.47 11.16
CA GLU A 77 6.56 2.76 10.60
C GLU A 77 6.19 2.86 9.11
N VAL A 78 5.96 4.09 8.63
CA VAL A 78 5.62 4.34 7.22
C VAL A 78 6.67 5.25 6.60
N TYR A 79 7.35 4.75 5.56
CA TYR A 79 8.38 5.46 4.82
C TYR A 79 7.93 5.75 3.39
N SER A 80 8.04 7.01 2.98
CA SER A 80 7.68 7.47 1.64
C SER A 80 8.93 8.04 0.97
N ASN A 81 9.95 7.20 0.80
CA ASN A 81 11.25 7.59 0.28
C ASN A 81 11.88 6.43 -0.53
N TYR A 82 12.92 6.74 -1.31
CA TYR A 82 13.67 5.76 -2.10
C TYR A 82 14.41 4.74 -1.24
N TYR A 83 14.75 5.06 0.00
CA TYR A 83 15.56 4.22 0.87
C TYR A 83 14.79 3.76 2.11
N LEU A 84 15.11 2.55 2.55
CA LEU A 84 14.62 1.99 3.79
C LEU A 84 15.57 2.31 4.96
N PRO A 85 15.05 2.41 6.20
CA PRO A 85 15.88 2.55 7.38
C PRO A 85 16.99 1.51 7.47
N ALA A 86 18.09 1.88 8.11
CA ALA A 86 19.24 1.01 8.28
C ALA A 86 18.92 -0.27 9.07
N TYR A 87 17.95 -0.21 10.00
CA TYR A 87 17.53 -1.34 10.81
C TYR A 87 16.74 -2.41 10.06
N VAL A 88 16.26 -2.13 8.84
CA VAL A 88 15.51 -3.12 8.05
C VAL A 88 16.44 -4.28 7.69
N GLY A 89 15.98 -5.51 7.92
CA GLY A 89 16.73 -6.72 7.59
C GLY A 89 15.91 -7.99 7.76
N LYS A 90 16.58 -9.14 7.94
CA LYS A 90 15.95 -10.47 8.01
C LYS A 90 14.81 -10.65 9.02
N ASN A 91 14.75 -9.82 10.06
CA ASN A 91 13.71 -9.87 11.10
C ASN A 91 12.61 -8.80 10.89
N SER A 92 12.63 -8.10 9.75
CA SER A 92 11.67 -7.06 9.39
C SER A 92 10.61 -7.59 8.44
N LEU A 93 9.38 -7.10 8.61
CA LEU A 93 8.34 -7.20 7.58
C LEU A 93 8.26 -5.86 6.84
N VAL A 94 8.45 -5.88 5.53
CA VAL A 94 8.25 -4.71 4.66
C VAL A 94 6.98 -4.89 3.84
N ILE A 95 6.04 -3.96 3.94
CA ILE A 95 4.80 -3.92 3.15
C ILE A 95 4.98 -2.85 2.08
N ALA A 96 5.19 -3.25 0.83
CA ALA A 96 5.31 -2.35 -0.30
C ALA A 96 3.93 -2.10 -0.92
N CYS A 97 3.45 -0.85 -0.87
CA CYS A 97 2.13 -0.45 -1.33
C CYS A 97 2.23 0.60 -2.43
N SER A 98 1.70 0.28 -3.61
CA SER A 98 1.52 1.21 -4.72
C SER A 98 0.35 0.76 -5.58
N TYR A 99 -0.60 1.65 -5.84
CA TYR A 99 -1.73 1.33 -6.72
C TYR A 99 -1.27 0.94 -8.14
N SER A 100 -0.39 1.75 -8.75
CA SER A 100 0.11 1.48 -10.11
C SER A 100 1.13 0.33 -10.16
N GLY A 101 1.77 0.03 -9.03
CA GLY A 101 2.89 -0.91 -8.93
C GLY A 101 4.17 -0.48 -9.66
N ASN A 102 4.21 0.77 -10.12
CA ASN A 102 5.30 1.33 -10.92
C ASN A 102 5.95 2.57 -10.27
N THR A 103 5.57 2.90 -9.03
CA THR A 103 6.20 3.99 -8.29
C THR A 103 7.66 3.67 -8.02
N GLU A 104 8.57 4.45 -8.60
CA GLU A 104 10.01 4.19 -8.60
C GLU A 104 10.57 4.06 -7.19
N GLU A 105 10.17 4.95 -6.28
CA GLU A 105 10.61 4.98 -4.89
C GLU A 105 10.17 3.71 -4.15
N THR A 106 8.91 3.29 -4.34
CA THR A 106 8.37 2.08 -3.70
C THR A 106 9.07 0.84 -4.23
N ILE A 107 9.38 0.79 -5.54
CA ILE A 107 10.14 -0.29 -6.16
C ILE A 107 11.58 -0.33 -5.59
N ALA A 108 12.26 0.81 -5.52
CA ALA A 108 13.61 0.89 -4.97
C ALA A 108 13.66 0.43 -3.51
N ALA A 109 12.68 0.82 -2.70
CA ALA A 109 12.54 0.37 -1.32
C ALA A 109 12.26 -1.15 -1.24
N MET A 110 11.38 -1.67 -2.10
CA MET A 110 11.10 -3.11 -2.19
C MET A 110 12.35 -3.93 -2.57
N GLU A 111 13.12 -3.48 -3.57
CA GLU A 111 14.37 -4.11 -3.99
C GLU A 111 15.40 -4.12 -2.85
N GLN A 112 15.52 -3.03 -2.10
CA GLN A 112 16.36 -2.96 -0.90
C GLN A 112 15.91 -3.92 0.20
N ALA A 113 14.60 -4.03 0.46
CA ALA A 113 14.07 -4.96 1.45
C ALA A 113 14.46 -6.41 1.11
N LEU A 114 14.26 -6.79 -0.16
CA LEU A 114 14.63 -8.11 -0.67
C LEU A 114 16.14 -8.36 -0.54
N ALA A 115 16.97 -7.38 -0.93
CA ALA A 115 18.42 -7.49 -0.83
C ALA A 115 18.92 -7.62 0.63
N LYS A 116 18.23 -6.97 1.57
CA LYS A 116 18.49 -7.06 3.02
C LYS A 116 17.92 -8.33 3.67
N GLY A 117 17.30 -9.22 2.89
CA GLY A 117 16.70 -10.47 3.35
C GLY A 117 15.43 -10.28 4.18
N ALA A 118 14.83 -9.08 4.18
CA ALA A 118 13.58 -8.83 4.87
C ALA A 118 12.43 -9.62 4.23
N ARG A 119 11.40 -9.90 5.02
CA ARG A 119 10.16 -10.43 4.46
C ARG A 119 9.42 -9.31 3.76
N VAL A 120 8.94 -9.56 2.54
CA VAL A 120 8.22 -8.56 1.75
C VAL A 120 6.79 -9.02 1.48
N CYS A 121 5.82 -8.14 1.73
CA CYS A 121 4.44 -8.25 1.28
C CYS A 121 4.15 -7.11 0.30
N VAL A 122 3.41 -7.39 -0.77
CA VAL A 122 3.15 -6.43 -1.85
C VAL A 122 1.65 -6.21 -1.99
N ILE A 123 1.23 -4.94 -1.97
CA ILE A 123 -0.15 -4.51 -2.21
C ILE A 123 -0.14 -3.61 -3.44
N THR A 124 -0.69 -4.11 -4.55
CA THR A 124 -0.71 -3.41 -5.85
C THR A 124 -1.87 -3.89 -6.71
N SER A 125 -2.29 -3.07 -7.68
CA SER A 125 -3.20 -3.48 -8.76
C SER A 125 -2.48 -4.05 -9.98
N GLY A 126 -1.14 -3.99 -10.02
CA GLY A 126 -0.35 -4.50 -11.14
C GLY A 126 1.12 -4.05 -11.14
N GLY A 127 1.66 -3.85 -12.36
CA GLY A 127 2.96 -3.24 -12.60
C GLY A 127 4.18 -4.10 -12.21
N LYS A 128 5.35 -3.47 -12.25
CA LYS A 128 6.64 -4.12 -11.96
C LYS A 128 6.66 -4.76 -10.56
N MET A 129 5.99 -4.15 -9.57
CA MET A 129 5.87 -4.74 -8.23
C MET A 129 5.17 -6.10 -8.23
N LEU A 130 4.12 -6.28 -9.04
CA LEU A 130 3.43 -7.57 -9.16
C LEU A 130 4.30 -8.61 -9.87
N GLU A 131 4.99 -8.21 -10.93
CA GLU A 131 5.93 -9.07 -11.67
C GLU A 131 7.02 -9.59 -10.73
N MET A 132 7.69 -8.69 -10.01
CA MET A 132 8.72 -9.04 -9.03
C MET A 132 8.19 -9.97 -7.92
N ALA A 133 6.96 -9.73 -7.46
CA ALA A 133 6.34 -10.56 -6.42
C ALA A 133 6.08 -12.00 -6.90
N ARG A 134 5.71 -12.18 -8.17
CA ARG A 134 5.48 -13.50 -8.79
C ARG A 134 6.79 -14.24 -9.11
N GLU A 135 7.85 -13.52 -9.44
CA GLU A 135 9.15 -14.13 -9.75
C GLU A 135 9.90 -14.61 -8.51
N LYS A 136 9.77 -13.88 -7.39
CA LYS A 136 10.55 -14.10 -6.17
C LYS A 136 9.78 -14.80 -5.04
N GLY A 137 8.52 -15.15 -5.26
CA GLY A 137 7.56 -15.62 -4.25
C GLY A 137 6.79 -16.85 -4.68
#